data_AF-A0A1W9GZW3-F1
#
_entry.id   AF-A0A1W9GZW3-F1
#
_cell.length_a   1.000
_cell.length_b   1.000
_cell.length_c   1.000
_cell.angle_alpha   90.00
_cell.angle_beta   90.00
_cell.angle_gamma   90.00
#
_symmetry.space_group_name_H-M   'P 1'
#
loop_
_entity.id
_entity.type
_entity.pdbx_description
1 polymer ?
#
loop_
_entity_poly.entity_id
_entity_poly.type
_entity_poly.pdbx_seq_one_letter_code
_entity_poly.pdbx_strand_id
1 'polypeptide(L)'
;MTNRDDKQDEPDPREGLAEEGLLSPLIEDWRAIYIENYAPWFDLARDVNRYATWLFQEHQDAGNGGPANAQAPTAVRMYGRAMNAFAASVMLAERAMAIEAAGAVRAIYEVGFWLSLLATDPFKALEALEIDEHDNAIQREALLREEHSTDAAVVAASLKRETHHVAKLAKRKSLSVKKIAKTMPKRSGYLEYRLVSAFYGHLSSSSLDGLKKRNGKGGVTNILGPFETEIPKALSFALDAMLRCTRYFEVMMKEGRQPDRLEKAHRTLLDLQAAP
;
A
#
# COMPACT_ATOMS: atom_id res chain seq x y z
N MET A 1 13.28 -48.97 -35.87
CA MET A 1 14.06 -47.93 -35.19
C MET A 1 13.18 -46.70 -35.10
N THR A 2 12.46 -46.56 -34.00
CA THR A 2 11.61 -45.40 -33.72
C THR A 2 12.46 -44.37 -32.97
N ASN A 3 12.80 -43.27 -33.64
CA ASN A 3 13.29 -42.07 -32.97
C ASN A 3 12.15 -41.53 -32.11
N ARG A 4 12.25 -41.72 -30.80
CA ARG A 4 11.55 -40.86 -29.85
C ARG A 4 12.42 -39.63 -29.69
N ASP A 5 11.96 -38.52 -30.25
CA ASP A 5 12.42 -37.22 -29.85
C ASP A 5 12.05 -37.06 -28.37
N ASP A 6 13.00 -37.35 -27.49
CA ASP A 6 12.98 -36.89 -26.11
C ASP A 6 13.07 -35.37 -26.18
N LYS A 7 11.90 -34.71 -26.29
CA LYS A 7 11.77 -33.34 -25.83
C LYS A 7 12.13 -33.40 -24.36
N GLN A 8 13.36 -33.00 -24.03
CA GLN A 8 13.67 -32.55 -22.68
C GLN A 8 12.64 -31.47 -22.39
N ASP A 9 11.68 -31.78 -21.52
CA ASP A 9 10.87 -30.76 -20.87
C ASP A 9 11.88 -29.77 -20.30
N GLU A 10 11.87 -28.52 -20.77
CA GLU A 10 12.67 -27.47 -20.15
C GLU A 10 12.37 -27.53 -18.65
N PRO A 11 13.39 -27.67 -17.78
CA PRO A 11 13.17 -27.79 -16.35
C PRO A 11 12.28 -26.63 -15.93
N ASP A 12 11.18 -26.96 -15.25
CA ASP A 12 10.21 -25.95 -14.83
C ASP A 12 11.01 -24.87 -14.09
N PRO A 13 11.02 -23.60 -14.53
CA PRO A 13 11.85 -22.56 -13.90
C PRO A 13 11.61 -22.48 -12.39
N ARG A 14 10.46 -22.97 -11.92
CA ARG A 14 10.08 -23.09 -10.51
C ARG A 14 10.79 -24.21 -9.73
N GLU A 15 11.46 -25.16 -10.37
CA GLU A 15 12.29 -26.20 -9.70
C GLU A 15 13.51 -25.57 -8.99
N GLY A 16 14.06 -24.48 -9.52
CA GLY A 16 15.14 -23.71 -8.89
C GLY A 16 14.72 -22.94 -7.63
N LEU A 17 13.42 -22.86 -7.33
CA LEU A 17 12.89 -22.22 -6.12
C LEU A 17 12.75 -23.18 -4.95
N ALA A 18 13.04 -24.47 -5.13
CA ALA A 18 12.77 -25.49 -4.12
C ALA A 18 13.58 -25.29 -2.83
N GLU A 19 14.79 -24.72 -2.91
CA GLU A 19 15.68 -24.53 -1.76
C GLU A 19 15.57 -23.13 -1.14
N GLU A 20 15.56 -22.08 -1.97
CA GLU A 20 15.64 -20.68 -1.51
C GLU A 20 14.33 -19.89 -1.69
N GLY A 21 13.32 -20.46 -2.34
CA GLY A 21 12.07 -19.80 -2.63
C GLY A 21 12.26 -18.47 -3.38
N LEU A 22 11.46 -17.48 -3.02
CA LEU A 22 11.50 -16.13 -3.63
C LEU A 22 12.74 -15.30 -3.21
N LEU A 23 13.63 -15.84 -2.38
CA LEU A 23 14.92 -15.23 -2.07
C LEU A 23 16.06 -15.75 -2.96
N SER A 24 15.77 -16.73 -3.84
CA SER A 24 16.75 -17.27 -4.79
C SER A 24 17.33 -16.17 -5.69
N PRO A 25 18.64 -16.18 -5.99
CA PRO A 25 19.24 -15.32 -7.01
C PRO A 25 18.56 -15.40 -8.38
N LEU A 26 17.90 -16.52 -8.70
CA LEU A 26 17.12 -16.69 -9.95
C LEU A 26 16.01 -15.65 -10.09
N ILE A 27 15.49 -15.11 -8.97
CA ILE A 27 14.48 -14.05 -8.98
C ILE A 27 15.05 -12.76 -9.57
N GLU A 28 16.35 -12.48 -9.40
CA GLU A 28 16.96 -11.29 -10.01
C GLU A 28 17.12 -11.44 -11.53
N ASP A 29 17.36 -12.66 -12.03
CA ASP A 29 17.37 -12.93 -13.47
C ASP A 29 15.97 -12.75 -14.08
N TRP A 30 14.94 -13.30 -13.44
CA TRP A 30 13.56 -13.15 -13.91
C TRP A 30 13.02 -11.74 -13.74
N ARG A 31 13.50 -10.97 -12.77
CA ARG A 31 13.12 -9.57 -12.58
C ARG A 31 13.34 -8.75 -13.84
N ALA A 32 14.45 -8.98 -14.56
CA ALA A 32 14.69 -8.29 -15.83
C ALA A 32 13.62 -8.66 -16.88
N ILE A 33 13.28 -9.94 -16.97
CA ILE A 33 12.25 -10.47 -17.88
C ILE A 33 10.87 -9.88 -17.55
N TYR A 34 10.50 -9.83 -16.26
CA TYR A 34 9.22 -9.24 -15.84
C TYR A 34 9.15 -7.74 -16.14
N ILE A 35 10.24 -7.01 -15.91
CA ILE A 35 10.30 -5.58 -16.24
C ILE A 35 10.10 -5.37 -17.75
N GLU A 36 10.69 -6.22 -18.59
CA GLU A 36 10.53 -6.16 -20.05
C GLU A 36 9.10 -6.52 -20.48
N ASN A 37 8.58 -7.66 -20.02
CA ASN A 37 7.25 -8.17 -20.37
C ASN A 37 6.12 -7.20 -19.98
N TYR A 38 6.29 -6.46 -18.87
CA TYR A 38 5.32 -5.51 -18.36
C TYR A 38 5.82 -4.05 -18.41
N ALA A 39 6.72 -3.75 -19.36
CA ALA A 39 7.36 -2.43 -19.47
C ALA A 39 6.39 -1.25 -19.41
N PRO A 40 5.23 -1.25 -20.10
CA PRO A 40 4.29 -0.12 -20.04
C PRO A 40 3.78 0.19 -18.62
N TRP A 41 3.59 -0.84 -17.79
CA TRP A 41 3.17 -0.68 -16.40
C TRP A 41 4.28 -0.12 -15.52
N PHE A 42 5.50 -0.69 -15.65
CA PHE A 42 6.65 -0.22 -14.88
C PHE A 42 7.10 1.18 -15.27
N ASP A 43 7.00 1.54 -16.56
CA ASP A 43 7.35 2.88 -17.03
C ASP A 43 6.38 3.93 -16.51
N LEU A 44 5.08 3.64 -16.48
CA LEU A 44 4.11 4.52 -15.83
C LEU A 44 4.38 4.64 -14.33
N ALA A 45 4.67 3.53 -13.64
CA ALA A 45 5.01 3.55 -12.22
C ALA A 45 6.26 4.39 -11.93
N ARG A 46 7.32 4.26 -12.73
CA ARG A 46 8.53 5.09 -12.64
C ARG A 46 8.23 6.55 -12.91
N ASP A 47 7.36 6.86 -13.89
CA ASP A 47 7.02 8.24 -14.18
C ASP A 47 6.24 8.92 -13.04
N VAL A 48 5.24 8.21 -12.50
CA VAL A 48 4.50 8.66 -11.31
C VAL A 48 5.43 8.81 -10.12
N ASN A 49 6.37 7.88 -9.91
CA ASN A 49 7.35 7.97 -8.83
C ASN A 49 8.25 9.20 -8.97
N ARG A 50 8.79 9.47 -10.17
CA ARG A 50 9.62 10.66 -10.44
C ARG A 50 8.86 11.94 -10.13
N TYR A 51 7.60 11.99 -10.56
CA TYR A 51 6.75 13.15 -10.31
C TYR A 51 6.45 13.35 -8.82
N ALA A 52 6.05 12.29 -8.13
CA ALA A 52 5.80 12.32 -6.70
C ALA A 52 7.06 12.75 -5.91
N THR A 53 8.22 12.24 -6.32
CA THR A 53 9.51 12.60 -5.72
C THR A 53 9.83 14.07 -5.91
N TRP A 54 9.69 14.59 -7.13
CA TRP A 54 9.85 16.02 -7.40
C TRP A 54 8.91 16.85 -6.53
N LEU A 55 7.62 16.50 -6.50
CA LEU A 55 6.61 17.22 -5.74
C LEU A 55 6.93 17.22 -4.24
N PHE A 56 7.38 16.09 -3.69
CA PHE A 56 7.83 16.02 -2.31
C PHE A 56 9.03 16.93 -2.05
N GLN A 57 10.07 16.87 -2.89
CA GLN A 57 11.29 17.66 -2.70
C GLN A 57 11.03 19.17 -2.73
N GLU A 58 10.12 19.63 -3.60
CA GLU A 58 9.72 21.03 -3.69
C GLU A 58 8.98 21.55 -2.44
N HIS A 59 8.33 20.65 -1.69
CA HIS A 59 7.44 21.00 -0.58
C HIS A 59 7.82 20.35 0.74
N GLN A 60 8.97 19.68 0.85
CA GLN A 60 9.38 18.94 2.05
C GLN A 60 9.57 19.84 3.27
N ASP A 61 9.91 21.11 3.02
CA ASP A 61 10.10 22.15 4.05
C ASP A 61 8.79 22.89 4.41
N ALA A 62 7.65 22.46 3.85
CA ALA A 62 6.38 23.11 4.10
C ALA A 62 5.99 23.03 5.58
N GLY A 63 5.94 24.21 6.23
CA GLY A 63 5.65 24.34 7.65
C GLY A 63 6.87 24.23 8.57
N ASN A 64 8.10 24.28 8.03
CA ASN A 64 9.32 24.41 8.83
C ASN A 64 9.24 25.60 9.79
N GLY A 65 9.72 25.38 11.02
CA GLY A 65 9.63 26.36 12.11
C GLY A 65 8.27 26.45 12.81
N GLY A 66 7.25 25.74 12.31
CA GLY A 66 5.93 25.65 12.92
C GLY A 66 5.72 24.41 13.81
N PRO A 67 4.52 24.25 14.41
CA PRO A 67 4.17 23.06 15.17
C PRO A 67 4.22 21.80 14.30
N ALA A 68 4.81 20.72 14.84
CA ALA A 68 4.93 19.47 14.13
C ALA A 68 3.57 18.88 13.70
N ASN A 69 2.49 19.12 14.46
CA ASN A 69 1.14 18.64 14.16
C ASN A 69 0.30 19.63 13.33
N ALA A 70 0.91 20.67 12.74
CA ALA A 70 0.21 21.55 11.82
C ALA A 70 -0.14 20.82 10.51
N GLN A 71 -1.06 21.40 9.72
CA GLN A 71 -1.58 20.81 8.50
C GLN A 71 -0.48 20.46 7.49
N ALA A 72 0.38 21.41 7.12
CA ALA A 72 1.39 21.19 6.08
C ALA A 72 2.46 20.15 6.47
N PRO A 73 3.12 20.20 7.65
CA PRO A 73 4.06 19.16 8.07
C PRO A 73 3.42 17.77 8.19
N THR A 74 2.14 17.71 8.58
CA THR A 74 1.38 16.44 8.61
C THR A 74 1.14 15.91 7.21
N ALA A 75 0.75 16.75 6.27
CA ALA A 75 0.55 16.38 4.87
C ALA A 75 1.84 15.85 4.23
N VAL A 76 2.97 16.52 4.45
CA VAL A 76 4.29 16.10 3.93
C VAL A 76 4.65 14.70 4.44
N ARG A 77 4.51 14.45 5.76
CA ARG A 77 4.81 13.13 6.34
C ARG A 77 3.86 12.04 5.86
N MET A 78 2.57 12.35 5.73
CA MET A 78 1.59 11.44 5.15
C MET A 78 1.95 11.07 3.71
N TYR A 79 2.27 12.08 2.90
CA TYR A 79 2.65 11.88 1.50
C TYR A 79 3.94 11.05 1.38
N GLY A 80 4.96 11.34 2.18
CA GLY A 80 6.18 10.53 2.25
C GLY A 80 5.92 9.07 2.64
N ARG A 81 4.97 8.80 3.55
CA ARG A 81 4.53 7.43 3.88
C ARG A 81 3.90 6.73 2.68
N ALA A 82 3.05 7.40 1.92
CA ALA A 82 2.46 6.86 0.69
C ALA A 82 3.53 6.59 -0.38
N MET A 83 4.51 7.49 -0.56
CA MET A 83 5.62 7.29 -1.49
C MET A 83 6.45 6.05 -1.16
N ASN A 84 6.80 5.86 0.13
CA ASN A 84 7.55 4.68 0.55
C ASN A 84 6.78 3.38 0.29
N ALA A 85 5.47 3.36 0.59
CA ALA A 85 4.62 2.21 0.29
C ALA A 85 4.49 1.98 -1.23
N PHE A 86 4.39 3.04 -2.03
CA PHE A 86 4.35 2.93 -3.50
C PHE A 86 5.64 2.34 -4.07
N ALA A 87 6.81 2.83 -3.64
CA ALA A 87 8.10 2.30 -4.04
C ALA A 87 8.23 0.81 -3.64
N ALA A 88 7.82 0.44 -2.42
CA ALA A 88 7.80 -0.94 -1.97
C ALA A 88 6.90 -1.83 -2.85
N SER A 89 5.68 -1.38 -3.17
CA SER A 89 4.78 -2.10 -4.09
C SER A 89 5.40 -2.33 -5.45
N VAL A 90 6.08 -1.32 -6.03
CA VAL A 90 6.76 -1.47 -7.32
C VAL A 90 7.92 -2.45 -7.23
N MET A 91 8.78 -2.35 -6.21
CA MET A 91 9.93 -3.25 -6.02
C MET A 91 9.54 -4.71 -5.80
N LEU A 92 8.40 -4.96 -5.13
CA LEU A 92 7.82 -6.29 -4.97
C LEU A 92 7.24 -6.81 -6.30
N ALA A 93 6.56 -5.96 -7.05
CA ALA A 93 6.02 -6.32 -8.36
C ALA A 93 7.12 -6.64 -9.37
N GLU A 94 8.27 -5.95 -9.34
CA GLU A 94 9.45 -6.28 -10.17
C GLU A 94 9.96 -7.71 -9.93
N ARG A 95 9.68 -8.31 -8.77
CA ARG A 95 10.04 -9.69 -8.41
C ARG A 95 8.86 -10.66 -8.52
N ALA A 96 7.78 -10.23 -9.17
CA ALA A 96 6.53 -10.96 -9.27
C ALA A 96 5.93 -11.39 -7.91
N MET A 97 6.26 -10.66 -6.83
CA MET A 97 5.60 -10.76 -5.53
C MET A 97 4.31 -9.92 -5.54
N ALA A 98 3.46 -10.18 -6.53
CA ALA A 98 2.34 -9.31 -6.88
C ALA A 98 1.25 -9.28 -5.79
N ILE A 99 1.06 -10.39 -5.05
CA ILE A 99 0.10 -10.46 -3.94
C ILE A 99 0.55 -9.53 -2.82
N GLU A 100 1.82 -9.60 -2.44
CA GLU A 100 2.44 -8.77 -1.41
C GLU A 100 2.51 -7.30 -1.86
N ALA A 101 2.84 -7.06 -3.13
CA ALA A 101 2.84 -5.74 -3.73
C ALA A 101 1.46 -5.06 -3.60
N ALA A 102 0.37 -5.79 -3.91
CA ALA A 102 -1.00 -5.31 -3.75
C ALA A 102 -1.37 -5.11 -2.27
N GLY A 103 -0.87 -5.97 -1.37
CA GLY A 103 -1.05 -5.82 0.08
C GLY A 103 -0.46 -4.50 0.61
N ALA A 104 0.71 -4.09 0.12
CA ALA A 104 1.36 -2.84 0.49
C ALA A 104 0.57 -1.58 0.05
N VAL A 105 -0.27 -1.67 -0.98
CA VAL A 105 -1.08 -0.55 -1.50
C VAL A 105 -2.09 -0.03 -0.48
N ARG A 106 -2.54 -0.86 0.47
CA ARG A 106 -3.53 -0.48 1.48
C ARG A 106 -3.16 0.82 2.19
N ALA A 107 -1.90 0.96 2.60
CA ALA A 107 -1.41 2.14 3.30
C ALA A 107 -1.49 3.42 2.43
N ILE A 108 -1.32 3.28 1.10
CA ILE A 108 -1.41 4.38 0.14
C ILE A 108 -2.85 4.90 0.11
N TYR A 109 -3.84 4.02 -0.01
CA TYR A 109 -5.25 4.42 0.03
C TYR A 109 -5.63 5.10 1.34
N GLU A 110 -5.22 4.54 2.48
CA GLU A 110 -5.47 5.15 3.80
C GLU A 110 -4.92 6.57 3.88
N VAL A 111 -3.68 6.78 3.42
CA VAL A 111 -3.09 8.13 3.29
C VAL A 111 -3.93 9.02 2.38
N GLY A 112 -4.37 8.54 1.22
CA GLY A 112 -5.19 9.31 0.28
C GLY A 112 -6.51 9.79 0.89
N PHE A 113 -7.18 8.93 1.67
CA PHE A 113 -8.38 9.32 2.41
C PHE A 113 -8.06 10.43 3.42
N TRP A 114 -7.01 10.28 4.22
CA TRP A 114 -6.63 11.27 5.21
C TRP A 114 -6.17 12.59 4.60
N LEU A 115 -5.38 12.57 3.53
CA LEU A 115 -4.99 13.77 2.78
C LEU A 115 -6.21 14.50 2.22
N SER A 116 -7.22 13.77 1.73
CA SER A 116 -8.45 14.40 1.24
C SER A 116 -9.22 15.13 2.35
N LEU A 117 -9.27 14.56 3.56
CA LEU A 117 -9.89 15.21 4.71
C LEU A 117 -9.05 16.39 5.17
N LEU A 118 -7.73 16.22 5.25
CA LEU A 118 -6.80 17.27 5.64
C LEU A 118 -6.81 18.46 4.67
N ALA A 119 -7.10 18.23 3.40
CA ALA A 119 -7.28 19.28 2.39
C ALA A 119 -8.60 20.06 2.54
N THR A 120 -9.66 19.41 3.03
CA THR A 120 -11.02 19.97 3.03
C THR A 120 -11.49 20.45 4.40
N ASP A 121 -11.05 19.79 5.47
CA ASP A 121 -11.35 20.10 6.87
C ASP A 121 -10.12 19.79 7.75
N PRO A 122 -9.12 20.69 7.77
CA PRO A 122 -7.83 20.44 8.42
C PRO A 122 -7.96 20.21 9.92
N PHE A 123 -8.82 20.97 10.60
CA PHE A 123 -9.01 20.86 12.05
C PHE A 123 -9.57 19.49 12.43
N LYS A 124 -10.61 19.04 11.70
CA LYS A 124 -11.19 17.72 11.92
C LYS A 124 -10.23 16.60 11.59
N ALA A 125 -9.42 16.73 10.53
CA ALA A 125 -8.41 15.73 10.17
C ALA A 125 -7.37 15.58 11.29
N LEU A 126 -6.79 16.69 11.74
CA LEU A 126 -5.76 16.70 12.78
C LEU A 126 -6.30 16.20 14.12
N GLU A 127 -7.51 16.62 14.50
CA GLU A 127 -8.18 16.10 15.69
C GLU A 127 -8.42 14.58 15.58
N ALA A 128 -8.92 14.10 14.43
CA ALA A 128 -9.21 12.69 14.26
C ALA A 128 -7.96 11.80 14.27
N LEU A 129 -6.81 12.30 13.82
CA LEU A 129 -5.52 11.61 13.94
C LEU A 129 -5.03 11.55 15.40
N GLU A 130 -5.18 12.64 16.16
CA GLU A 130 -4.86 12.66 17.60
C GLU A 130 -5.74 11.66 18.38
N ILE A 131 -7.04 11.62 18.05
CA ILE A 131 -7.98 10.65 18.61
C ILE A 131 -7.53 9.22 18.32
N ASP A 132 -7.16 8.92 17.06
CA ASP A 132 -6.72 7.59 16.64
C ASP A 132 -5.43 7.16 17.37
N GLU A 133 -4.46 8.08 17.55
CA GLU A 133 -3.25 7.83 18.33
C GLU A 133 -3.59 7.40 19.77
N HIS A 134 -4.46 8.14 20.44
CA HIS A 134 -4.81 7.87 21.83
C HIS A 134 -5.68 6.61 22.00
N ASP A 135 -6.63 6.36 21.10
CA ASP A 135 -7.45 5.14 21.10
C ASP A 135 -6.56 3.90 20.94
N ASN A 136 -5.65 3.90 19.96
CA ASN A 136 -4.69 2.81 19.76
C ASN A 136 -3.73 2.65 20.95
N ALA A 137 -3.28 3.75 21.55
CA ALA A 137 -2.41 3.68 22.73
C ALA A 137 -3.11 3.04 23.93
N ILE A 138 -4.38 3.39 24.20
CA ILE A 138 -5.18 2.77 25.27
C ILE A 138 -5.32 1.26 25.04
N GLN A 139 -5.69 0.85 23.83
CA GLN A 139 -5.83 -0.57 23.48
C GLN A 139 -4.50 -1.32 23.63
N ARG A 140 -3.39 -0.72 23.21
CA ARG A 140 -2.04 -1.29 23.40
C ARG A 140 -1.67 -1.42 24.88
N GLU A 141 -1.95 -0.42 25.71
CA GLU A 141 -1.65 -0.50 27.14
C GLU A 141 -2.46 -1.60 27.84
N ALA A 142 -3.72 -1.84 27.42
CA ALA A 142 -4.53 -2.96 27.89
C ALA A 142 -3.88 -4.32 27.58
N LEU A 143 -3.51 -4.55 26.32
CA LEU A 143 -2.81 -5.78 25.89
C LEU A 143 -1.50 -5.98 26.65
N LEU A 144 -0.71 -4.91 26.83
CA LEU A 144 0.55 -4.98 27.58
C LEU A 144 0.34 -5.47 29.02
N ARG A 145 -0.76 -5.07 29.68
CA ARG A 145 -1.07 -5.56 31.03
C ARG A 145 -1.53 -6.99 31.07
N GLU A 146 -2.27 -7.44 30.06
CA GLU A 146 -2.69 -8.83 29.96
C GLU A 146 -1.47 -9.76 29.84
N GLU A 147 -0.53 -9.42 28.95
CA GLU A 147 0.71 -10.18 28.72
C GLU A 147 1.69 -10.15 29.91
N HIS A 148 1.75 -9.04 30.65
CA HIS A 148 2.67 -8.85 31.78
C HIS A 148 1.96 -8.78 33.13
N SER A 149 0.86 -9.51 33.28
CA SER A 149 -0.04 -9.43 34.46
C SER A 149 0.63 -9.73 35.81
N THR A 150 1.77 -10.42 35.81
CA THR A 150 2.54 -10.75 37.02
C THR A 150 3.66 -9.75 37.34
N ASP A 151 3.99 -8.82 36.43
CA ASP A 151 4.99 -7.78 36.64
C ASP A 151 4.31 -6.49 37.14
N ALA A 152 4.33 -6.30 38.45
CA ALA A 152 3.69 -5.16 39.11
C ALA A 152 4.25 -3.80 38.64
N ALA A 153 5.53 -3.73 38.25
CA ALA A 153 6.13 -2.49 37.78
C ALA A 153 5.64 -2.13 36.36
N VAL A 154 5.56 -3.12 35.48
CA VAL A 154 5.02 -2.95 34.12
C VAL A 154 3.55 -2.57 34.17
N VAL A 155 2.74 -3.24 35.00
CA VAL A 155 1.31 -2.94 35.17
C VAL A 155 1.10 -1.51 35.67
N ALA A 156 1.83 -1.08 36.70
CA ALA A 156 1.72 0.27 37.23
C ALA A 156 2.11 1.34 36.19
N ALA A 157 3.17 1.11 35.42
CA ALA A 157 3.60 2.01 34.36
C ALA A 157 2.58 2.09 33.22
N SER A 158 1.98 0.96 32.83
CA SER A 158 0.92 0.89 31.81
C SER A 158 -0.32 1.67 32.24
N LEU A 159 -0.83 1.46 33.46
CA LEU A 159 -2.00 2.20 33.97
C LEU A 159 -1.78 3.72 33.97
N LYS A 160 -0.57 4.17 34.28
CA LYS A 160 -0.21 5.60 34.24
C LYS A 160 -0.26 6.15 32.81
N ARG A 161 0.28 5.43 31.83
CA ARG A 161 0.23 5.81 30.41
C ARG A 161 -1.20 5.78 29.87
N GLU A 162 -1.97 4.74 30.19
CA GLU A 162 -3.38 4.65 29.82
C GLU A 162 -4.17 5.84 30.36
N THR A 163 -4.03 6.17 31.65
CA THR A 163 -4.74 7.31 32.26
C THR A 163 -4.43 8.62 31.53
N HIS A 164 -3.18 8.82 31.12
CA HIS A 164 -2.79 9.98 30.32
C HIS A 164 -3.54 10.01 28.97
N HIS A 165 -3.60 8.89 28.25
CA HIS A 165 -4.29 8.80 26.97
C HIS A 165 -5.82 8.89 27.10
N VAL A 166 -6.43 8.30 28.13
CA VAL A 166 -7.87 8.41 28.41
C VAL A 166 -8.25 9.87 28.67
N ALA A 167 -7.45 10.59 29.46
CA ALA A 167 -7.67 12.00 29.72
C ALA A 167 -7.58 12.84 28.43
N LYS A 168 -6.59 12.55 27.56
CA LYS A 168 -6.43 13.22 26.27
C LYS A 168 -7.55 12.87 25.28
N LEU A 169 -8.00 11.62 25.23
CA LEU A 169 -9.08 11.19 24.36
C LEU A 169 -10.39 11.92 24.69
N ALA A 170 -10.62 12.21 25.98
CA ALA A 170 -11.76 13.01 26.44
C ALA A 170 -13.12 12.51 25.89
N LYS A 171 -13.28 11.18 25.77
CA LYS A 171 -14.49 10.50 25.21
C LYS A 171 -14.78 10.80 23.74
N ARG A 172 -13.87 11.46 23.02
CA ARG A 172 -13.95 11.63 21.56
C ARG A 172 -13.82 10.27 20.88
N LYS A 173 -14.43 10.12 19.69
CA LYS A 173 -14.52 8.83 18.99
C LYS A 173 -13.73 8.86 17.69
N SER A 174 -13.04 7.75 17.42
CA SER A 174 -12.26 7.55 16.19
C SER A 174 -13.12 7.68 14.93
N LEU A 175 -12.52 8.25 13.89
CA LEU A 175 -13.14 8.44 12.59
C LEU A 175 -12.68 7.33 11.65
N SER A 176 -13.62 6.51 11.18
CA SER A 176 -13.27 5.42 10.27
C SER A 176 -13.03 5.91 8.84
N VAL A 177 -12.11 5.24 8.13
CA VAL A 177 -11.82 5.47 6.72
C VAL A 177 -13.07 5.44 5.84
N LYS A 178 -14.03 4.54 6.14
CA LYS A 178 -15.33 4.49 5.45
C LYS A 178 -16.11 5.80 5.55
N LYS A 179 -16.06 6.47 6.70
CA LYS A 179 -16.73 7.76 6.89
C LYS A 179 -16.04 8.86 6.11
N ILE A 180 -14.70 8.85 6.07
CA ILE A 180 -13.91 9.79 5.26
C ILE A 180 -14.21 9.60 3.78
N ALA A 181 -14.16 8.37 3.28
CA ALA A 181 -14.43 8.07 1.88
C ALA A 181 -15.83 8.48 1.39
N LYS A 182 -16.82 8.59 2.30
CA LYS A 182 -18.17 9.06 1.99
C LYS A 182 -18.25 10.58 1.75
N THR A 183 -17.26 11.36 2.20
CA THR A 183 -17.21 12.80 1.97
C THR A 183 -16.50 13.15 0.65
N MET A 184 -15.94 12.16 -0.04
CA MET A 184 -15.23 12.32 -1.31
C MET A 184 -16.17 12.17 -2.52
N PRO A 185 -15.75 12.61 -3.73
CA PRO A 185 -16.52 12.44 -4.97
C PRO A 185 -16.89 10.98 -5.31
N LYS A 186 -17.84 10.81 -6.24
CA LYS A 186 -18.22 9.50 -6.82
C LYS A 186 -16.96 8.87 -7.44
N ARG A 187 -16.43 7.80 -6.83
CA ARG A 187 -15.09 7.17 -7.01
C ARG A 187 -14.03 7.69 -6.05
N SER A 188 -14.25 7.44 -4.76
CA SER A 188 -13.29 7.76 -3.70
C SER A 188 -12.07 6.84 -3.63
N GLY A 189 -12.07 5.69 -4.33
CA GLY A 189 -11.06 4.64 -4.16
C GLY A 189 -11.40 3.65 -3.04
N TYR A 190 -12.56 3.79 -2.39
CA TYR A 190 -12.93 2.94 -1.25
C TYR A 190 -13.25 1.49 -1.62
N LEU A 191 -13.75 1.25 -2.84
CA LEU A 191 -13.96 -0.12 -3.30
C LEU A 191 -12.61 -0.82 -3.49
N GLU A 192 -11.69 -0.16 -4.16
CA GLU A 192 -10.34 -0.61 -4.44
C GLU A 192 -9.57 -0.86 -3.13
N TYR A 193 -9.65 0.08 -2.18
CA TYR A 193 -9.17 -0.11 -0.80
C TYR A 193 -9.74 -1.39 -0.15
N ARG A 194 -11.04 -1.67 -0.31
CA ARG A 194 -11.68 -2.87 0.24
C ARG A 194 -11.24 -4.14 -0.46
N LEU A 195 -11.04 -4.10 -1.78
CA LEU A 195 -10.50 -5.21 -2.55
C LEU A 195 -9.08 -5.53 -2.09
N VAL A 196 -8.18 -4.55 -2.02
CA VAL A 196 -6.82 -4.78 -1.54
C VAL A 196 -6.80 -5.28 -0.09
N SER A 197 -7.64 -4.72 0.78
CA SER A 197 -7.70 -5.14 2.18
C SER A 197 -8.20 -6.58 2.34
N ALA A 198 -9.23 -6.99 1.60
CA ALA A 198 -9.85 -8.31 1.76
C ALA A 198 -9.07 -9.42 1.05
N PHE A 199 -8.54 -9.16 -0.14
CA PHE A 199 -7.88 -10.17 -0.97
C PHE A 199 -6.37 -10.24 -0.75
N TYR A 200 -5.72 -9.16 -0.32
CA TYR A 200 -4.26 -9.09 -0.26
C TYR A 200 -3.71 -8.68 1.11
N GLY A 201 -4.46 -7.90 1.89
CA GLY A 201 -4.02 -7.39 3.19
C GLY A 201 -4.45 -8.22 4.42
N HIS A 202 -5.43 -9.11 4.29
CA HIS A 202 -5.92 -9.95 5.39
C HIS A 202 -5.89 -11.41 5.00
N LEU A 203 -5.43 -12.26 5.91
CA LEU A 203 -5.54 -13.71 5.77
C LEU A 203 -7.02 -14.10 5.74
N SER A 204 -7.45 -14.61 4.60
CA SER A 204 -8.80 -15.14 4.39
C SER A 204 -8.76 -16.28 3.36
N SER A 205 -9.80 -17.09 3.26
CA SER A 205 -9.87 -18.10 2.21
C SER A 205 -9.69 -17.51 0.82
N SER A 206 -10.21 -16.28 0.60
CA SER A 206 -10.06 -15.56 -0.66
C SER A 206 -8.63 -15.05 -0.90
N SER A 207 -7.86 -14.70 0.14
CA SER A 207 -6.46 -14.30 -0.02
C SER A 207 -5.54 -15.48 -0.32
N LEU A 208 -5.93 -16.68 0.12
CA LEU A 208 -5.20 -17.92 -0.15
C LEU A 208 -5.47 -18.49 -1.55
N ASP A 209 -6.51 -18.02 -2.25
CA ASP A 209 -6.87 -18.52 -3.58
C ASP A 209 -5.78 -18.25 -4.62
N GLY A 210 -4.97 -17.20 -4.46
CA GLY A 210 -3.84 -16.92 -5.34
C GLY A 210 -2.66 -17.88 -5.15
N LEU A 211 -2.59 -18.58 -4.01
CA LEU A 211 -1.47 -19.47 -3.64
C LEU A 211 -1.71 -20.91 -4.10
N LYS A 212 -2.56 -21.11 -5.11
CA LYS A 212 -2.96 -22.45 -5.54
C LYS A 212 -3.13 -22.55 -7.06
N LYS A 213 -2.58 -23.60 -7.66
CA LYS A 213 -2.85 -24.00 -9.05
C LYS A 213 -3.83 -25.16 -9.06
N ARG A 214 -4.92 -25.03 -9.82
CA ARG A 214 -5.81 -26.17 -10.11
C ARG A 214 -5.10 -27.08 -11.10
N ASN A 215 -5.06 -28.38 -10.81
CA ASN A 215 -4.63 -29.36 -11.80
C ASN A 215 -5.85 -29.83 -12.62
N GLY A 216 -5.61 -30.25 -13.86
CA GLY A 216 -6.68 -30.67 -14.80
C GLY A 216 -7.49 -31.89 -14.36
N LYS A 217 -7.21 -32.47 -13.19
CA LYS A 217 -7.91 -33.63 -12.60
C LYS A 217 -8.78 -33.25 -11.39
N GLY A 218 -9.03 -31.95 -11.18
CA GLY A 218 -9.86 -31.46 -10.08
C GLY A 218 -9.14 -31.32 -8.73
N GLY A 219 -7.84 -31.62 -8.68
CA GLY A 219 -6.97 -31.35 -7.52
C GLY A 219 -6.35 -29.96 -7.55
N VAL A 220 -5.66 -29.61 -6.47
CA VAL A 220 -4.99 -28.33 -6.29
C VAL A 220 -3.57 -28.56 -5.80
N THR A 221 -2.63 -27.75 -6.27
CA THR A 221 -1.24 -27.72 -5.81
C THR A 221 -0.96 -26.34 -5.24
N ASN A 222 -0.46 -26.28 -4.00
CA ASN A 222 -0.05 -25.02 -3.39
C ASN A 222 1.19 -24.51 -4.10
N ILE A 223 1.23 -23.22 -4.37
CA ILE A 223 2.36 -22.55 -5.01
C ILE A 223 2.86 -21.44 -4.09
N LEU A 224 4.17 -21.43 -3.89
CA LEU A 224 4.90 -20.20 -3.59
C LEU A 224 5.06 -19.47 -4.92
N GLY A 225 5.10 -18.14 -4.95
CA GLY A 225 5.29 -17.36 -6.18
C GLY A 225 6.52 -17.79 -6.98
N PRO A 226 6.81 -17.16 -8.13
CA PRO A 226 6.33 -15.85 -8.57
C PRO A 226 4.91 -15.84 -9.16
N PHE A 227 4.21 -14.72 -9.01
CA PHE A 227 2.87 -14.45 -9.53
C PHE A 227 2.90 -13.43 -10.68
N GLU A 228 3.66 -13.74 -11.73
CA GLU A 228 3.92 -12.83 -12.85
C GLU A 228 2.63 -12.24 -13.47
N THR A 229 1.62 -13.07 -13.71
CA THR A 229 0.36 -12.65 -14.34
C THR A 229 -0.46 -11.66 -13.51
N GLU A 230 -0.17 -11.54 -12.20
CA GLU A 230 -0.84 -10.60 -11.30
C GLU A 230 -0.11 -9.25 -11.20
N ILE A 231 1.08 -9.09 -11.79
CA ILE A 231 1.86 -7.84 -11.80
C ILE A 231 1.01 -6.64 -12.27
N PRO A 232 0.29 -6.71 -13.43
CA PRO A 232 -0.54 -5.59 -13.89
C PRO A 232 -1.58 -5.16 -12.86
N LYS A 233 -2.21 -6.11 -12.18
CA LYS A 233 -3.25 -5.84 -11.18
C LYS A 233 -2.66 -5.17 -9.94
N ALA A 234 -1.52 -5.63 -9.47
CA ALA A 234 -0.81 -5.02 -8.34
C ALA A 234 -0.38 -3.58 -8.65
N LEU A 235 0.23 -3.35 -9.82
CA LEU A 235 0.65 -2.01 -10.26
C LEU A 235 -0.54 -1.09 -10.51
N SER A 236 -1.64 -1.61 -11.05
CA SER A 236 -2.89 -0.88 -11.24
C SER A 236 -3.43 -0.29 -9.94
N PHE A 237 -3.50 -1.10 -8.86
CA PHE A 237 -3.90 -0.60 -7.54
C PHE A 237 -2.92 0.43 -6.99
N ALA A 238 -1.60 0.16 -7.09
CA ALA A 238 -0.58 1.07 -6.58
C ALA A 238 -0.64 2.44 -7.29
N LEU A 239 -0.78 2.44 -8.61
CA LEU A 239 -0.90 3.63 -9.45
C LEU A 239 -2.18 4.41 -9.15
N ASP A 240 -3.34 3.74 -9.09
CA ASP A 240 -4.61 4.41 -8.74
C ASP A 240 -4.52 5.09 -7.36
N ALA A 241 -4.02 4.38 -6.35
CA ALA A 241 -3.86 4.92 -5.01
C ALA A 241 -2.88 6.11 -4.97
N MET A 242 -1.73 5.99 -5.64
CA MET A 242 -0.68 7.01 -5.62
C MET A 242 -1.06 8.28 -6.40
N LEU A 243 -1.75 8.13 -7.55
CA LEU A 243 -2.27 9.27 -8.31
C LEU A 243 -3.27 10.09 -7.48
N ARG A 244 -4.15 9.41 -6.73
CA ARG A 244 -5.10 10.07 -5.82
C ARG A 244 -4.39 10.83 -4.69
N CYS A 245 -3.44 10.17 -4.02
CA CYS A 245 -2.65 10.80 -2.96
C CYS A 245 -1.94 12.05 -3.47
N THR A 246 -1.28 11.92 -4.64
CA THR A 246 -0.54 13.01 -5.26
C THR A 246 -1.47 14.17 -5.62
N ARG A 247 -2.67 13.90 -6.15
CA ARG A 247 -3.65 14.95 -6.46
C ARG A 247 -4.05 15.75 -5.21
N TYR A 248 -4.33 15.09 -4.10
CA TYR A 248 -4.69 15.82 -2.87
C TYR A 248 -3.51 16.61 -2.32
N PHE A 249 -2.30 16.05 -2.38
CA PHE A 249 -1.09 16.75 -1.95
C PHE A 249 -0.79 17.99 -2.82
N GLU A 250 -0.89 17.89 -4.16
CA GLU A 250 -0.78 19.04 -5.08
C GLU A 250 -1.72 20.18 -4.70
N VAL A 251 -3.01 19.85 -4.50
CA VAL A 251 -4.04 20.83 -4.16
C VAL A 251 -3.72 21.52 -2.84
N MET A 252 -3.27 20.76 -1.82
CA MET A 252 -2.89 21.32 -0.53
C MET A 252 -1.69 22.25 -0.62
N MET A 253 -0.68 21.88 -1.42
CA MET A 253 0.53 22.67 -1.62
C MET A 253 0.33 23.81 -2.63
N LYS A 254 -0.86 23.91 -3.25
CA LYS A 254 -1.17 24.86 -4.33
C LYS A 254 -0.18 24.74 -5.50
N GLU A 255 0.28 23.53 -5.78
CA GLU A 255 1.21 23.27 -6.87
C GLU A 255 0.46 23.28 -8.21
N GLY A 256 0.99 24.05 -9.17
CA GLY A 256 0.36 24.28 -10.47
C GLY A 256 1.31 24.28 -11.66
N ARG A 257 2.60 23.97 -11.46
CA ARG A 257 3.61 23.99 -12.53
C ARG A 257 3.45 22.87 -13.57
N GLN A 258 2.73 21.79 -13.23
CA GLN A 258 2.51 20.63 -14.12
C GLN A 258 1.03 20.18 -14.11
N PRO A 259 0.08 21.05 -14.52
CA PRO A 259 -1.35 20.87 -14.24
C PRO A 259 -1.96 19.61 -14.87
N ASP A 260 -1.46 19.20 -16.05
CA ASP A 260 -1.99 18.06 -16.81
C ASP A 260 -1.32 16.73 -16.48
N ARG A 261 -0.28 16.73 -15.64
CA ARG A 261 0.59 15.55 -15.48
C ARG A 261 -0.14 14.36 -14.88
N LEU A 262 -0.88 14.57 -13.78
CA LEU A 262 -1.68 13.51 -13.17
C LEU A 262 -2.82 13.06 -14.07
N GLU A 263 -3.40 13.96 -14.85
CA GLU A 263 -4.48 13.60 -15.78
C GLU A 263 -3.96 12.76 -16.96
N LYS A 264 -2.78 13.08 -17.48
CA LYS A 264 -2.10 12.25 -18.47
C LYS A 264 -1.78 10.86 -17.89
N ALA A 265 -1.19 10.79 -16.70
CA ALA A 265 -0.86 9.52 -16.06
C ALA A 265 -2.11 8.68 -15.75
N HIS A 266 -3.22 9.33 -15.33
CA HIS A 266 -4.48 8.65 -15.11
C HIS A 266 -5.08 8.09 -16.40
N ARG A 267 -5.04 8.85 -17.50
CA ARG A 267 -5.47 8.34 -18.82
C ARG A 267 -4.65 7.14 -19.25
N THR A 268 -3.31 7.21 -19.14
CA THR A 268 -2.44 6.06 -19.44
C THR A 268 -2.76 4.85 -18.57
N LEU A 269 -3.06 5.05 -17.28
CA LEU A 269 -3.50 3.96 -16.41
C LEU A 269 -4.80 3.31 -16.91
N LEU A 270 -5.80 4.11 -17.29
CA LEU A 270 -7.07 3.60 -17.82
C LEU A 270 -6.87 2.83 -19.12
N ASP A 271 -6.00 3.32 -20.01
CA ASP A 271 -5.66 2.63 -21.27
C ASP A 271 -4.99 1.27 -21.00
N LEU A 272 -4.07 1.22 -20.04
CA LEU A 272 -3.42 -0.04 -19.62
C LEU A 272 -4.40 -1.03 -18.98
N GLN A 273 -5.36 -0.54 -18.19
CA GLN A 273 -6.41 -1.37 -17.59
C GLN A 273 -7.41 -1.93 -18.62
N ALA A 274 -7.56 -1.25 -19.76
CA ALA A 274 -8.44 -1.66 -20.85
C ALA A 274 -7.76 -2.58 -21.88
N ALA A 275 -6.43 -2.68 -21.83
CA ALA A 275 -5.68 -3.59 -22.68
C ALA A 275 -5.99 -5.06 -22.32
N PRO A 276 -6.15 -5.95 -23.32
CA PRO A 276 -6.47 -7.36 -23.12
C PRO A 276 -5.36 -8.16 -22.45
#